data_AF-A0A969M2M7-F1
#
_entry.id   AF-A0A969M2M7-F1
#
_cell.length_a   1.000
_cell.length_b   1.000
_cell.length_c   1.000
_cell.angle_alpha   90.00
_cell.angle_beta   90.00
_cell.angle_gamma   90.00
#
_symmetry.space_group_name_H-M   'P 1'
#
loop_
_entity.id
_entity.type
_entity.pdbx_description
1 polymer ?
#
loop_
_entity_poly.entity_id
_entity_poly.type
_entity_poly.pdbx_seq_one_letter_code
_entity_poly.pdbx_strand_id
1 'polypeptide(L)'
;MSISKFHALMLAILVPGLSASVNMQAAQANPTSNGNTDIFILETDQATYDLRRAPVISNFDWFNDGDKIGLTNGLTEADLDYLELIDFDQDGAKDDTVIKLKSTQEILGVVLDADDFVLEGEFFPVIADRQPLVCLRKANVAVCETAANQ
;
A
#
# COMPACT_ATOMS: atom_id res chain seq x y z
N MET A 1 36.75 -5.61 -72.20
CA MET A 1 35.66 -6.52 -71.77
C MET A 1 36.19 -7.38 -70.62
N SER A 2 35.88 -7.01 -69.38
CA SER A 2 35.78 -7.90 -68.19
C SER A 2 35.25 -7.06 -67.03
N ILE A 3 34.26 -7.59 -66.32
CA ILE A 3 33.41 -6.94 -65.31
C ILE A 3 33.97 -7.24 -63.91
N SER A 4 34.00 -6.25 -63.01
CA SER A 4 34.24 -6.45 -61.57
C SER A 4 33.95 -5.12 -60.84
N LYS A 5 33.21 -4.98 -59.75
CA LYS A 5 32.43 -5.85 -58.85
C LYS A 5 31.46 -4.89 -58.13
N PHE A 6 30.19 -5.27 -57.98
CA PHE A 6 29.30 -4.69 -56.97
C PHE A 6 29.63 -5.33 -55.61
N HIS A 7 29.62 -4.54 -54.53
CA HIS A 7 28.57 -4.55 -53.50
C HIS A 7 28.97 -3.63 -52.34
N ALA A 8 28.10 -2.67 -52.07
CA ALA A 8 28.13 -1.83 -50.88
C ALA A 8 27.70 -2.63 -49.66
N LEU A 9 28.31 -2.36 -48.50
CA LEU A 9 27.70 -2.68 -47.20
C LEU A 9 28.11 -1.62 -46.18
N MET A 10 27.24 -0.63 -45.99
CA MET A 10 27.17 0.20 -44.80
C MET A 10 26.27 -0.52 -43.80
N LEU A 11 26.76 -0.83 -42.61
CA LEU A 11 25.92 -1.29 -41.50
C LEU A 11 26.21 -0.41 -40.29
N ALA A 12 25.41 0.64 -40.12
CA ALA A 12 25.31 1.39 -38.88
C ALA A 12 24.29 0.68 -37.99
N ILE A 13 24.74 0.12 -36.86
CA ILE A 13 23.85 -0.44 -35.84
C ILE A 13 23.67 0.62 -34.75
N LEU A 14 22.53 1.31 -34.80
CA LEU A 14 21.93 2.00 -33.67
C LEU A 14 21.34 0.95 -32.73
N VAL A 15 21.79 0.89 -31.48
CA VAL A 15 21.02 0.27 -30.39
C VAL A 15 20.62 1.37 -29.42
N PRO A 16 19.33 1.74 -29.34
CA PRO A 16 18.83 2.55 -28.24
C PRO A 16 18.90 1.72 -26.97
N GLY A 17 19.55 2.27 -25.93
CA GLY A 17 19.51 1.71 -24.59
C GLY A 17 18.08 1.66 -24.09
N LEU A 18 17.49 0.46 -24.10
CA LEU A 18 16.26 0.14 -23.38
C LEU A 18 16.57 0.23 -21.89
N SER A 19 16.29 1.38 -21.28
CA SER A 19 16.15 1.46 -19.83
C SER A 19 14.93 0.64 -19.45
N ALA A 20 15.14 -0.59 -18.99
CA ALA A 20 14.09 -1.37 -18.35
C ALA A 20 13.69 -0.65 -17.05
N SER A 21 12.54 0.03 -17.09
CA SER A 21 11.87 0.52 -15.89
C SER A 21 11.48 -0.71 -15.07
N VAL A 22 12.17 -0.96 -13.97
CA VAL A 22 11.73 -1.96 -12.99
C VAL A 22 10.50 -1.37 -12.31
N ASN A 23 9.31 -1.77 -12.75
CA ASN A 23 8.10 -1.58 -11.97
C ASN A 23 8.21 -2.49 -10.75
N MET A 24 8.78 -1.98 -9.66
CA MET A 24 8.57 -2.58 -8.34
C MET A 24 7.14 -2.23 -7.93
N GLN A 25 6.18 -2.98 -8.47
CA GLN A 25 4.90 -3.13 -7.79
C GLN A 25 5.25 -3.87 -6.50
N ALA A 26 5.32 -3.17 -5.37
CA ALA A 26 5.42 -3.82 -4.08
C ALA A 26 4.22 -4.78 -4.00
N ALA A 27 4.49 -6.08 -3.87
CA ALA A 27 3.44 -6.99 -3.44
C ALA A 27 3.00 -6.46 -2.08
N GLN A 28 1.76 -6.00 -1.96
CA GLN A 28 1.15 -5.76 -0.65
C GLN A 28 1.22 -7.10 0.08
N ALA A 29 2.13 -7.21 1.04
CA ALA A 29 2.08 -8.29 2.01
C ALA A 29 0.79 -8.07 2.81
N ASN A 30 -0.07 -9.08 2.89
CA ASN A 30 -1.20 -9.06 3.79
C ASN A 30 -0.64 -8.97 5.22
N PRO A 31 -0.88 -7.88 5.94
CA PRO A 31 -0.33 -7.76 7.28
C PRO A 31 -1.07 -8.72 8.22
N THR A 32 -0.32 -9.36 9.12
CA THR A 32 -0.84 -10.38 10.05
C THR A 32 -0.37 -10.12 11.48
N SER A 33 -1.21 -10.38 12.48
CA SER A 33 -0.83 -10.41 13.90
C SER A 33 0.21 -11.50 14.19
N ASN A 34 1.05 -11.28 15.21
CA ASN A 34 2.06 -12.22 15.70
C ASN A 34 1.82 -12.68 17.16
N GLY A 35 0.64 -12.42 17.74
CA GLY A 35 0.34 -12.75 19.14
C GLY A 35 0.84 -11.69 20.14
N ASN A 36 1.11 -10.48 19.65
CA ASN A 36 1.33 -9.28 20.45
C ASN A 36 0.47 -8.17 19.86
N THR A 37 0.31 -7.06 20.58
CA THR A 37 -0.37 -5.87 20.04
C THR A 37 0.28 -5.40 18.75
N ASP A 38 -0.45 -5.57 17.65
CA ASP A 38 -0.05 -5.14 16.33
C ASP A 38 -0.85 -3.91 15.86
N ILE A 39 -0.22 -3.12 15.00
CA ILE A 39 -0.84 -1.94 14.38
C ILE A 39 -0.83 -2.12 12.88
N PHE A 40 -2.02 -2.27 12.30
CA PHE A 40 -2.24 -2.40 10.86
C PHE A 40 -2.46 -1.02 10.25
N ILE A 41 -1.51 -0.52 9.47
CA ILE A 41 -1.62 0.81 8.84
C ILE A 41 -2.33 0.68 7.49
N LEU A 42 -3.47 1.35 7.34
CA LEU A 42 -4.17 1.50 6.07
C LEU A 42 -3.85 2.86 5.45
N GLU A 43 -3.17 2.83 4.31
CA GLU A 43 -2.74 4.01 3.57
C GLU A 43 -3.86 4.48 2.62
N THR A 44 -4.34 5.71 2.77
CA THR A 44 -5.47 6.23 1.96
C THR A 44 -5.14 6.28 0.47
N ASP A 45 -3.85 6.44 0.12
CA ASP A 45 -3.41 6.47 -1.28
C ASP A 45 -3.43 5.08 -1.94
N GLN A 46 -3.64 4.01 -1.16
CA GLN A 46 -3.87 2.64 -1.64
C GLN A 46 -5.37 2.31 -1.75
N ALA A 47 -6.27 3.25 -1.42
CA ALA A 47 -7.70 3.03 -1.56
C ALA A 47 -8.07 2.71 -3.04
N THR A 48 -9.01 1.79 -3.23
CA THR A 48 -9.31 1.22 -4.55
C THR A 48 -10.78 0.86 -4.70
N TYR A 49 -11.30 0.88 -5.93
CA TYR A 49 -12.64 0.33 -6.23
C TYR A 49 -12.63 -1.17 -6.55
N ASP A 50 -11.46 -1.81 -6.64
CA ASP A 50 -11.32 -3.26 -6.87
C ASP A 50 -10.98 -3.96 -5.56
N LEU A 51 -11.95 -4.71 -5.01
CA LEU A 51 -11.84 -5.47 -3.77
C LEU A 51 -10.62 -6.42 -3.77
N ARG A 52 -10.22 -6.96 -4.91
CA ARG A 52 -9.08 -7.90 -5.03
C ARG A 52 -7.72 -7.21 -4.90
N ARG A 53 -7.71 -5.89 -4.89
CA ARG A 53 -6.51 -5.05 -4.75
C ARG A 53 -6.46 -4.36 -3.38
N ALA A 54 -7.48 -4.53 -2.55
CA ALA A 54 -7.47 -4.00 -1.21
C ALA A 54 -6.48 -4.81 -0.34
N PRO A 55 -5.74 -4.16 0.58
CA PRO A 55 -4.98 -4.89 1.58
C PRO A 55 -5.92 -5.72 2.48
N VAL A 56 -5.45 -6.89 2.90
CA VAL A 56 -6.23 -7.83 3.72
C VAL A 56 -5.51 -8.10 5.03
N ILE A 57 -6.21 -7.87 6.15
CA ILE A 57 -5.75 -8.20 7.50
C ILE A 57 -6.38 -9.54 7.88
N SER A 58 -5.58 -10.60 8.03
CA SER A 58 -6.09 -11.97 8.10
C SER A 58 -6.14 -12.61 9.49
N ASN A 59 -5.80 -11.88 10.55
CA ASN A 59 -5.80 -12.38 11.92
C ASN A 59 -5.78 -11.20 12.91
N PHE A 60 -6.80 -10.35 12.82
CA PHE A 60 -6.97 -9.22 13.73
C PHE A 60 -7.51 -9.71 15.07
N ASP A 61 -6.79 -9.46 16.17
CA ASP A 61 -7.23 -9.84 17.53
C ASP A 61 -7.25 -8.63 18.47
N TRP A 62 -8.35 -7.88 18.42
CA TRP A 62 -8.57 -6.73 19.31
C TRP A 62 -8.70 -7.10 20.79
N PHE A 63 -9.14 -8.33 21.10
CA PHE A 63 -9.50 -8.72 22.45
C PHE A 63 -8.30 -9.26 23.24
N ASN A 64 -7.54 -10.20 22.67
CA ASN A 64 -6.39 -10.81 23.35
C ASN A 64 -5.11 -10.02 23.10
N ASP A 65 -4.86 -9.65 21.84
CA ASP A 65 -3.61 -8.97 21.44
C ASP A 65 -3.74 -7.45 21.56
N GLY A 66 -4.96 -6.92 21.51
CA GLY A 66 -5.20 -5.49 21.59
C GLY A 66 -4.88 -4.77 20.27
N ASP A 67 -4.94 -5.49 19.15
CA ASP A 67 -4.63 -4.98 17.82
C ASP A 67 -5.39 -3.70 17.48
N LYS A 68 -4.79 -2.86 16.64
CA LYS A 68 -5.38 -1.58 16.21
C LYS A 68 -5.19 -1.33 14.72
N ILE A 69 -6.08 -0.53 14.14
CA ILE A 69 -5.99 -0.12 12.74
C ILE A 69 -5.65 1.38 12.66
N GLY A 70 -4.49 1.69 12.09
CA GLY A 70 -4.04 3.07 11.89
C GLY A 70 -4.49 3.64 10.55
N LEU A 71 -5.04 4.85 10.56
CA LEU A 71 -5.53 5.55 9.37
C LEU A 71 -4.63 6.74 9.01
N THR A 72 -4.19 6.84 7.76
CA THR A 72 -3.33 7.93 7.30
C THR A 72 -4.13 9.14 6.76
N ASN A 73 -3.43 10.21 6.40
CA ASN A 73 -3.98 11.42 5.76
C ASN A 73 -5.09 12.14 6.55
N GLY A 74 -5.04 12.04 7.88
CA GLY A 74 -5.99 12.71 8.76
C GLY A 74 -7.38 12.08 8.79
N LEU A 75 -7.54 10.87 8.24
CA LEU A 75 -8.77 10.12 8.36
C LEU A 75 -9.02 9.67 9.80
N THR A 76 -10.29 9.62 10.15
CA THR A 76 -10.82 9.12 11.41
C THR A 76 -11.84 8.01 11.15
N GLU A 77 -12.19 7.25 12.18
CA GLU A 77 -13.25 6.24 12.10
C GLU A 77 -14.59 6.80 11.59
N ALA A 78 -14.89 8.07 11.92
CA ALA A 78 -16.10 8.75 11.45
C ALA A 78 -16.17 8.86 9.93
N ASP A 79 -15.04 8.80 9.23
CA ASP A 79 -14.91 8.86 7.77
C ASP A 79 -15.09 7.49 7.09
N LEU A 80 -15.18 6.41 7.88
CA LEU A 80 -15.24 5.03 7.38
C LEU A 80 -16.66 4.47 7.32
N ASP A 81 -16.91 3.63 6.33
CA ASP A 81 -18.08 2.75 6.21
C ASP A 81 -17.57 1.30 6.21
N TYR A 82 -17.91 0.54 7.24
CA TYR A 82 -17.44 -0.82 7.46
C TYR A 82 -18.57 -1.75 7.92
N LEU A 83 -19.80 -1.48 7.45
CA LEU A 83 -20.98 -2.30 7.74
C LEU A 83 -21.18 -3.46 6.74
N GLU A 84 -20.39 -3.50 5.66
CA GLU A 84 -20.49 -4.55 4.66
C GLU A 84 -19.68 -5.78 5.08
N LEU A 85 -20.39 -6.90 5.25
CA LEU A 85 -19.81 -8.22 5.47
C LEU A 85 -19.86 -9.07 4.20
N ILE A 86 -18.75 -9.73 3.90
CA ILE A 86 -18.58 -10.62 2.75
C ILE A 86 -17.95 -11.95 3.18
N ASP A 87 -17.91 -12.89 2.24
CA ASP A 87 -17.16 -14.16 2.32
C ASP A 87 -15.94 -14.00 1.40
N PHE A 88 -14.92 -13.27 1.87
CA PHE A 88 -13.73 -12.95 1.08
C PHE A 88 -12.82 -14.16 0.95
N ASP A 89 -12.65 -14.92 2.04
CA ASP A 89 -11.75 -16.08 2.09
C ASP A 89 -12.38 -17.39 1.58
N GLN A 90 -13.69 -17.39 1.32
CA GLN A 90 -14.46 -18.50 0.74
C GLN A 90 -14.61 -19.70 1.68
N ASP A 91 -14.65 -19.46 2.98
CA ASP A 91 -14.92 -20.49 3.99
C ASP A 91 -16.42 -20.81 4.14
N GLY A 92 -17.29 -19.96 3.59
CA GLY A 92 -18.75 -20.08 3.58
C GLY A 92 -19.48 -19.26 4.64
N ALA A 93 -18.77 -18.51 5.48
CA ALA A 93 -19.30 -17.52 6.40
C ALA A 93 -19.26 -16.11 5.78
N LYS A 94 -20.04 -15.18 6.34
CA LYS A 94 -20.08 -13.77 5.90
C LYS A 94 -19.74 -12.88 7.08
N ASP A 95 -18.49 -12.91 7.45
CA ASP A 95 -17.88 -12.31 8.64
C ASP A 95 -16.59 -11.54 8.32
N ASP A 96 -16.25 -11.39 7.04
CA ASP A 96 -15.17 -10.51 6.62
C ASP A 96 -15.68 -9.09 6.38
N THR A 97 -15.13 -8.11 7.09
CA THR A 97 -15.53 -6.70 6.92
C THR A 97 -14.75 -6.00 5.82
N VAL A 98 -15.49 -5.29 4.96
CA VAL A 98 -14.90 -4.36 3.98
C VAL A 98 -14.87 -2.94 4.56
N ILE A 99 -13.68 -2.39 4.75
CA ILE A 99 -13.50 -0.99 5.20
C ILE A 99 -13.47 -0.08 3.99
N LYS A 100 -14.40 0.88 3.92
CA LYS A 100 -14.51 1.86 2.84
C LYS A 100 -14.43 3.30 3.35
N LEU A 101 -14.05 4.20 2.46
CA LEU A 101 -14.24 5.63 2.65
C LEU A 101 -15.70 6.00 2.43
N LYS A 102 -16.35 6.67 3.38
CA LYS A 102 -17.74 7.15 3.22
C LYS A 102 -17.89 8.08 2.01
N SER A 103 -16.91 8.96 1.80
CA SER A 103 -16.96 10.02 0.80
C SER A 103 -16.86 9.51 -0.64
N THR A 104 -16.03 8.51 -0.90
CA THR A 104 -15.75 8.02 -2.26
C THR A 104 -16.23 6.59 -2.51
N GLN A 105 -16.54 5.84 -1.44
CA GLN A 105 -16.82 4.41 -1.46
C GLN A 105 -15.64 3.54 -1.93
N GLU A 106 -14.44 4.11 -1.99
CA GLU A 106 -13.21 3.34 -2.23
C GLU A 106 -12.91 2.46 -1.01
N ILE A 107 -12.43 1.25 -1.29
CA ILE A 107 -12.07 0.23 -0.31
C ILE A 107 -10.66 0.53 0.19
N LEU A 108 -10.52 0.72 1.49
CA LEU A 108 -9.24 0.88 2.18
C LEU A 108 -8.62 -0.44 2.58
N GLY A 109 -9.44 -1.45 2.89
CA GLY A 109 -8.96 -2.76 3.31
C GLY A 109 -10.10 -3.74 3.56
N VAL A 110 -9.72 -5.00 3.77
CA VAL A 110 -10.60 -6.07 4.25
C VAL A 110 -10.01 -6.63 5.53
N VAL A 111 -10.85 -6.90 6.52
CA VAL A 111 -10.46 -7.60 7.76
C VAL A 111 -11.20 -8.92 7.79
N LEU A 112 -10.46 -10.03 7.90
CA LEU A 112 -11.07 -11.34 7.98
C LEU A 112 -11.58 -11.62 9.40
N ASP A 113 -12.64 -12.41 9.51
CA ASP A 113 -13.22 -12.88 10.79
C ASP A 113 -13.54 -11.75 11.79
N ALA A 114 -13.90 -10.57 11.30
CA ALA A 114 -14.12 -9.39 12.10
C ALA A 114 -15.32 -8.61 11.55
N ASP A 115 -16.37 -8.47 12.34
CA ASP A 115 -17.55 -7.65 12.01
C ASP A 115 -17.41 -6.20 12.48
N ASP A 116 -18.45 -5.40 12.28
CA ASP A 116 -18.46 -3.99 12.67
C ASP A 116 -18.37 -3.78 14.18
N PHE A 117 -18.96 -4.70 14.98
CA PHE A 117 -18.87 -4.66 16.43
C PHE A 117 -17.44 -4.93 16.92
N VAL A 118 -16.73 -5.86 16.28
CA VAL A 118 -15.32 -6.15 16.54
C VAL A 118 -14.42 -4.95 16.24
N LEU A 119 -14.73 -4.17 15.20
CA LEU A 119 -13.88 -3.08 14.74
C LEU A 119 -14.20 -1.71 15.39
N GLU A 120 -15.38 -1.55 16.00
CA GLU A 120 -15.81 -0.29 16.61
C GLU A 120 -14.83 0.19 17.70
N GLY A 121 -14.25 1.38 17.50
CA GLY A 121 -13.29 1.99 18.43
C GLY A 121 -11.85 1.51 18.28
N GLU A 122 -11.57 0.62 17.33
CA GLU A 122 -10.23 0.04 17.12
C GLU A 122 -9.39 0.81 16.09
N PHE A 123 -9.95 1.89 15.54
CA PHE A 123 -9.30 2.77 14.59
C PHE A 123 -8.64 3.96 15.28
N PHE A 124 -7.48 4.40 14.78
CA PHE A 124 -6.88 5.66 15.23
C PHE A 124 -6.17 6.42 14.10
N PRO A 125 -6.19 7.77 14.13
CA PRO A 125 -5.47 8.57 13.16
C PRO A 125 -3.96 8.45 13.39
N VAL A 126 -3.24 8.09 12.34
CA VAL A 126 -1.78 8.11 12.31
C VAL A 126 -1.35 9.53 11.99
N ILE A 127 -0.97 10.27 13.02
CA ILE A 127 -0.29 11.55 12.84
C ILE A 127 1.13 11.23 12.40
N ALA A 128 1.37 11.29 11.09
CA ALA A 128 2.72 11.19 10.56
C ALA A 128 3.51 12.43 10.99
N ASP A 129 4.18 12.38 12.13
CA ASP A 129 5.29 13.27 12.50
C ASP A 129 6.53 13.03 11.61
N ARG A 130 6.34 12.52 10.38
CA ARG A 130 7.38 12.50 9.37
C ARG A 130 7.54 13.93 8.87
N GLN A 131 8.28 14.73 9.64
CA GLN A 131 8.99 15.84 9.04
C GLN A 131 9.72 15.30 7.81
N PRO A 132 9.54 15.90 6.62
CA PRO A 132 10.27 15.45 5.45
C PRO A 132 11.77 15.50 5.79
N LEU A 133 12.44 14.34 5.72
CA LEU A 133 13.89 14.29 5.84
C LEU A 133 14.46 15.08 4.68
N VAL A 134 14.97 16.29 4.97
CA VAL A 134 15.67 17.09 3.98
C VAL A 134 17.08 16.53 3.87
N CYS A 135 17.28 15.61 2.95
CA CYS A 135 18.61 15.10 2.63
C CYS A 135 19.40 16.19 1.89
N LEU A 136 20.22 16.95 2.61
CA LEU A 136 21.18 17.84 1.98
C LEU A 136 22.30 17.01 1.35
N ARG A 137 22.37 16.99 0.02
CA ARG A 137 23.54 16.46 -0.69
C ARG A 137 24.73 17.39 -0.48
N LYS A 138 25.53 17.13 0.55
CA LYS A 138 26.92 17.60 0.59
C LYS A 138 27.77 16.55 -0.11
N ALA A 139 28.68 16.98 -0.99
CA ALA A 139 29.46 16.08 -1.84
C ALA A 139 29.99 14.88 -1.04
N ASN A 140 29.47 13.70 -1.38
CA ASN A 140 29.86 12.37 -0.90
C ASN A 140 29.43 11.93 0.51
N VAL A 141 28.56 12.65 1.23
CA VAL A 141 27.90 12.14 2.44
C VAL A 141 26.44 12.60 2.48
N ALA A 142 25.50 11.65 2.50
CA ALA A 142 24.10 11.96 2.82
C ALA A 142 23.98 12.08 4.34
N VAL A 143 23.83 13.31 4.83
CA VAL A 143 23.42 13.56 6.22
C VAL A 143 21.94 13.92 6.18
N CYS A 144 21.11 13.13 6.85
CA CYS A 144 19.70 13.40 7.00
C CYS A 144 19.48 14.07 8.35
N GLU A 145 18.96 15.29 8.35
CA GLU A 145 18.54 16.00 9.55
C GLU A 145 17.01 16.15 9.54
N THR A 146 16.41 16.10 10.72
CA THR A 146 15.00 16.47 10.90
C THR A 146 14.83 17.96 10.65
N ALA A 147 13.83 18.36 9.87
CA ALA A 147 13.61 19.76 9.52
C ALA A 147 13.22 20.55 10.78
N ALA A 148 14.11 21.38 11.31
CA ALA A 148 13.81 22.21 12.47
C ALA A 148 12.53 23.04 12.24
N ASN A 149 11.54 22.90 13.13
CA ASN A 149 10.33 23.69 13.13
C ASN A 149 10.71 25.19 13.19
N GLN A 150 10.34 25.97 12.17
CA GLN A 150 10.36 27.42 12.20
C GLN A 150 8.98 27.95 12.60
#